data_AF-A0A0G0DNW6-F1
#
_entry.id   AF-A0A0G0DNW6-F1
#
_cell.length_a   1.000
_cell.length_b   1.000
_cell.length_c   1.000
_cell.angle_alpha   90.00
_cell.angle_beta   90.00
_cell.angle_gamma   90.00
#
_symmetry.space_group_name_H-M   'P 1'
#
loop_
_entity.id
_entity.type
_entity.pdbx_description
1 polymer ?
#
loop_
_entity_poly.entity_id
_entity_poly.type
_entity_poly.pdbx_seq_one_letter_code
_entity_poly.pdbx_strand_id
1 'polypeptide(L)' 'MDLWRILRQYVYERDLGRCRYCGNETELTDCHTHHVLELNQGGTNHPSNLKTSCRDCHKKRHPFMMDARDKMRLIEQEN' A
#
# COMPACT_ATOMS: atom_id res chain seq x y z
N MET A 1 12.54 8.43 18.90
CA MET A 1 11.21 8.18 18.30
C MET A 1 11.42 7.69 16.88
N ASP A 2 10.65 6.71 16.44
CA ASP A 2 10.73 6.17 15.08
C ASP A 2 9.93 7.08 14.13
N LEU A 3 10.65 7.88 13.34
CA LEU A 3 10.07 8.85 12.40
C LEU A 3 9.12 8.18 11.40
N TRP A 4 9.40 6.92 11.04
CA TRP A 4 8.57 6.16 10.12
C TRP A 4 7.20 5.86 10.70
N ARG A 5 7.11 5.51 12.00
CA ARG A 5 5.82 5.28 12.67
C ARG A 5 4.94 6.54 12.66
N ILE A 6 5.54 7.70 12.90
CA ILE A 6 4.81 8.99 12.89
C ILE A 6 4.33 9.32 11.47
N LEU A 7 5.21 9.19 10.48
CA LEU A 7 4.89 9.44 9.07
C LEU A 7 3.78 8.51 8.57
N ARG A 8 3.85 7.23 8.95
CA ARG A 8 2.85 6.23 8.62
C ARG A 8 1.48 6.58 9.22
N GLN A 9 1.44 6.93 10.51
CA GLN A 9 0.22 7.39 11.18
C GLN A 9 -0.38 8.60 10.47
N TYR A 10 0.45 9.60 10.17
CA TYR A 10 0.03 10.83 9.49
C TYR A 10 -0.59 10.55 8.11
N VAL A 11 0.04 9.70 7.29
CA VAL A 11 -0.47 9.35 5.96
C VAL A 11 -1.80 8.59 6.06
N TYR A 12 -1.94 7.70 7.04
CA TYR A 12 -3.18 6.97 7.31
C TYR A 12 -4.34 7.90 7.68
N GLU A 13 -4.11 8.81 8.63
CA GLU A 13 -5.10 9.78 9.10
C GLU A 13 -5.52 10.74 7.98
N ARG A 14 -4.54 11.27 7.22
CA ARG A 14 -4.81 12.12 6.04
C ARG A 14 -5.69 11.42 5.01
N ASP A 15 -5.50 10.12 4.84
CA ASP A 15 -6.24 9.29 3.90
C ASP A 15 -7.55 8.73 4.50
N LEU A 16 -7.93 9.17 5.71
CA LEU A 16 -9.17 8.83 6.39
C LEU A 16 -9.37 7.32 6.59
N GLY A 17 -8.28 6.58 6.81
CA GLY A 17 -8.34 5.13 6.94
C GLY A 17 -8.83 4.39 5.70
N ARG A 18 -8.69 5.02 4.51
CA ARG A 18 -9.17 4.45 3.25
C ARG A 18 -8.02 4.18 2.29
N CYS A 19 -8.10 3.05 1.61
CA CYS A 19 -7.20 2.72 0.53
C CYS A 19 -7.34 3.75 -0.59
N ARG A 20 -6.26 4.44 -0.94
CA ARG A 20 -6.24 5.45 -2.00
C ARG A 20 -6.31 4.88 -3.42
N TYR A 21 -6.39 3.56 -3.55
CA TYR A 21 -6.57 2.87 -4.83
C TYR A 21 -8.01 2.39 -5.05
N CYS A 22 -8.60 1.69 -4.08
CA CYS A 22 -9.95 1.13 -4.24
C CYS A 22 -11.04 1.88 -3.44
N GLY A 23 -10.68 2.77 -2.52
CA GLY A 23 -11.63 3.54 -1.69
C GLY A 23 -12.19 2.81 -0.47
N ASN A 24 -11.96 1.50 -0.37
CA ASN A 24 -12.39 0.70 0.78
C ASN A 24 -11.67 1.12 2.07
N GLU A 25 -12.37 0.99 3.18
CA GLU A 25 -11.80 1.18 4.52
C GLU A 25 -10.75 0.10 4.81
N THR A 26 -9.74 0.46 5.61
CA THR A 26 -8.66 -0.43 6.01
C THR A 26 -8.11 0.04 7.34
N GLU A 27 -7.71 -0.91 8.18
CA GLU A 27 -7.14 -0.61 9.49
C GLU A 27 -5.67 -0.21 9.38
N LEU A 28 -5.19 0.65 10.29
CA LEU A 28 -3.78 1.01 10.38
C LEU A 28 -2.87 -0.22 10.59
N THR A 29 -3.39 -1.30 11.18
CA THR A 29 -2.64 -2.54 11.40
C THR A 29 -2.51 -3.42 10.15
N ASP A 30 -3.35 -3.26 9.13
CA ASP A 30 -3.36 -4.09 7.92
C ASP A 30 -3.05 -3.32 6.62
N CYS A 31 -3.23 -2.00 6.61
CA CYS A 31 -2.85 -1.18 5.46
C CYS A 31 -1.32 -1.07 5.30
N HIS A 32 -0.89 -0.58 4.14
CA HIS A 32 0.51 -0.32 3.81
C HIS A 32 0.67 1.14 3.40
N THR A 33 1.85 1.71 3.65
CA THR A 33 2.24 3.03 3.12
C THR A 33 2.95 2.80 1.79
N HIS A 34 2.29 3.12 0.68
CA HIS A 34 2.80 2.90 -0.67
C HIS A 34 3.31 4.22 -1.28
N HIS A 35 4.41 4.17 -2.03
CA HIS A 35 4.96 5.34 -2.72
C HIS A 35 4.15 5.68 -3.99
N VAL A 36 3.96 6.96 -4.32
CA VAL A 36 3.28 7.35 -5.58
C VAL A 36 4.25 7.16 -6.75
N LEU A 37 5.47 7.68 -6.59
CA LEU A 37 6.65 7.36 -7.41
C LEU A 37 7.59 6.49 -6.58
N GLU A 38 7.98 5.33 -7.10
CA GLU A 38 8.87 4.39 -6.42
C GLU A 38 10.25 5.01 -6.13
N LEU A 39 10.90 4.58 -5.04
CA LEU A 39 12.21 5.12 -4.64
C LEU A 39 13.29 4.90 -5.72
N ASN A 40 13.26 3.74 -6.40
CA ASN A 40 14.20 3.43 -7.49
C ASN A 40 13.97 4.26 -8.76
N GLN A 41 12.85 4.98 -8.84
CA GLN A 41 12.50 5.90 -9.92
C GLN A 41 12.66 7.37 -9.50
N GLY A 42 13.30 7.63 -8.36
CA GLY A 42 13.51 8.99 -7.83
C GLY A 42 12.41 9.49 -6.90
N GLY A 43 11.53 8.60 -6.44
CA GLY A 43 10.56 8.89 -5.39
C GLY A 43 11.20 9.28 -4.05
N THR A 44 10.41 9.91 -3.19
CA THR A 44 10.83 10.32 -1.84
C THR A 44 9.93 9.75 -0.75
N ASN A 45 10.39 9.79 0.50
CA ASN A 45 9.55 9.50 1.66
C ASN A 45 8.74 10.72 2.13
N HIS A 46 8.67 11.79 1.33
CA HIS A 46 7.85 12.94 1.67
C HIS A 46 6.37 12.52 1.70
N PRO A 47 5.55 12.98 2.66
CA PRO A 47 4.15 12.54 2.78
C PRO A 47 3.32 12.69 1.49
N SER A 48 3.62 13.69 0.66
CA SER A 48 2.94 13.88 -0.64
C SER A 48 3.22 12.76 -1.65
N ASN A 49 4.35 12.05 -1.51
CA ASN A 49 4.68 10.88 -2.32
C ASN A 49 4.23 9.57 -1.67
N LEU A 50 3.47 9.62 -0.57
CA LEU A 50 3.00 8.43 0.14
C LEU A 50 1.48 8.39 0.15
N LYS A 51 0.92 7.17 0.18
CA LYS A 51 -0.52 6.93 0.29
C LYS A 51 -0.82 5.64 1.04
N THR A 52 -1.98 5.59 1.66
CA THR A 52 -2.54 4.40 2.30
C THR A 52 -3.04 3.43 1.23
N SER A 53 -2.57 2.19 1.29
CA SER A 53 -2.99 1.09 0.40
C SER A 53 -3.46 -0.08 1.24
N CYS A 54 -4.63 -0.66 0.95
CA CYS A 54 -4.98 -1.95 1.54
C CYS A 54 -4.00 -3.05 1.07
N ARG A 55 -3.95 -4.16 1.82
CA ARG A 55 -3.12 -5.34 1.51
C ARG A 55 -3.29 -5.82 0.08
N ASP A 56 -4.53 -5.95 -0.41
CA ASP A 56 -4.80 -6.46 -1.75
C ASP A 56 -4.28 -5.53 -2.85
N CYS A 57 -4.52 -4.22 -2.72
CA CYS A 57 -4.02 -3.23 -3.68
C CYS A 57 -2.50 -3.13 -3.68
N HIS A 58 -1.87 -3.31 -2.52
CA HIS A 58 -0.43 -3.31 -2.35
C HIS A 58 0.20 -4.53 -3.04
N LYS A 59 -0.34 -5.73 -2.78
CA LYS A 59 0.09 -6.98 -3.43
C LYS A 59 -0.01 -6.89 -4.96
N LYS A 60 -1.13 -6.39 -5.49
CA LYS A 60 -1.34 -6.22 -6.94
C LYS A 60 -0.27 -5.34 -7.61
N ARG A 61 0.35 -4.41 -6.86
CA ARG A 61 1.38 -3.48 -7.37
C ARG A 61 2.80 -3.94 -7.10
N HIS A 62 2.98 -4.85 -6.16
CA HIS A 62 4.24 -5.53 -5.92
C HIS A 62 4.06 -7.04 -6.12
N PRO A 63 3.97 -7.54 -7.38
CA PRO A 63 3.74 -8.96 -7.66
C PRO A 63 4.83 -9.87 -7.11
N PHE A 64 6.04 -9.35 -6.88
CA PHE A 64 7.11 -10.07 -6.21
C PHE A 64 6.83 -10.35 -4.72
N MET A 65 5.86 -9.66 -4.12
CA MET A 65 5.36 -9.93 -2.77
C MET A 65 4.21 -10.95 -2.74
N MET A 66 3.77 -11.46 -3.91
CA MET A 66 2.74 -12.50 -3.99
C MET A 66 3.34 -13.86 -3.64
N ASP A 67 2.68 -14.58 -2.74
CA ASP A 67 3.03 -15.96 -2.46
C ASP A 67 2.50 -16.92 -3.54
N ALA A 68 2.86 -18.21 -3.45
CA ALA A 68 2.40 -19.20 -4.41
C ALA A 68 0.87 -19.35 -4.46
N ARG A 69 0.17 -19.12 -3.34
CA ARG A 69 -1.30 -19.20 -3.26
C ARG A 69 -1.96 -17.99 -3.94
N ASP A 70 -1.40 -16.80 -3.73
CA ASP A 70 -1.84 -15.56 -4.38
C ASP A 70 -1.75 -15.67 -5.91
N LYS A 71 -0.67 -16.28 -6.42
CA LYS A 71 -0.47 -16.51 -7.87
C LYS A 71 -1.50 -17.48 -8.46
N MET A 72 -1.84 -18.55 -7.74
CA MET A 72 -2.86 -19.51 -8.21
C MET A 72 -4.24 -18.86 -8.32
N ARG A 73 -4.65 -18.04 -7.33
CA ARG A 73 -5.95 -17.36 -7.36
C ARG A 73 -6.10 -16.35 -8.50
N LEU A 74 -5.00 -15.71 -8.92
CA LEU A 74 -5.03 -14.80 -10.06
C LEU A 74 -5.26 -15.54 -11.37
N ILE A 75 -4.61 -16.70 -11.55
CA ILE A 75 -4.82 -17.57 -12.72
C ILE A 75 -6.27 -18.07 -12.78
N GLU A 76 -6.89 -18.35 -11.64
CA GLU A 76 -8.31 -18.76 -11.55
C GLU A 76 -9.29 -17.62 -11.86
N GLN A 77 -8.90 -16.35 -11.71
CA GLN A 77 -9.75 -15.18 -11.98
C GLN A 77 -9.66 -14.68 -13.43
N GLU A 78 -8.71 -15.20 -14.22
CA GLU A 78 -8.51 -14.87 -15.64
C GLU A 78 -9.06 -15.94 -16.60
N ASN A 79 -9.64 -17.02 -16.08
CA ASN A 79 -10.35 -18.08 -16.83
C ASN A 79 -11.86 -18.05 -16.54
#